data_AF-A0A229SNY1-F1
#
_entry.id   AF-A0A229SNY1-F1
#
_cell.length_a   1.000
_cell.length_b   1.000
_cell.length_c   1.000
_cell.angle_alpha   90.00
_cell.angle_beta   90.00
_cell.angle_gamma   90.00
#
_symmetry.space_group_name_H-M   'P 1'
#
loop_
_entity.id
_entity.type
_entity.pdbx_description
1 polymer ?
#
loop_
_entity_poly.entity_id
_entity_poly.type
_entity_poly.pdbx_seq_one_letter_code
_entity_poly.pdbx_strand_id
1 'polypeptide(L)'
;MTSYSVLLSGPRATVIATWPGEWADHSAKVTTLTDADQAGDLAHSLTRLSEGAWDAAAWLDASPAIEVAISELIDQLRSPVDKIEEIQLPEDGYRHTDQWSFTDVRDLLATELPAAINTLARAQRLTLADELAADAAGRAEALRVLRTGQEPLANSRAWQTCEVTRSLRNGQAGPLPEGAAAWLVRGWGPDHSPAERWAIRDRLVRIEQLVAACKAHGGRAAAEDDPMLAHLVVPHGDNMVDDEVFYVSGHDDRRNSWDSSPQAPMTITRSGSRDRQSEILGELDPHDDDGFARALGEWTRLVPYRP
;
A
#
# COMPACT_ATOMS: atom_id res chain seq x y z
N MET A 1 -1.05 -9.54 -6.84
CA MET A 1 -1.93 -8.59 -7.55
C MET A 1 -2.61 -9.31 -8.71
N THR A 2 -3.76 -8.84 -9.21
CA THR A 2 -4.50 -9.55 -10.26
C THR A 2 -3.79 -9.30 -11.58
N SER A 3 -3.21 -10.35 -12.14
CA SER A 3 -2.61 -10.32 -13.47
C SER A 3 -3.69 -10.64 -14.51
N TYR A 4 -3.82 -9.80 -15.52
CA TYR A 4 -4.74 -10.04 -16.62
C TYR A 4 -3.95 -10.50 -17.83
N SER A 5 -4.39 -11.63 -18.41
CA SER A 5 -3.74 -12.27 -19.55
C SER A 5 -4.76 -12.59 -20.64
N VAL A 6 -4.26 -12.84 -21.85
CA VAL A 6 -5.11 -13.16 -23.01
C VAL A 6 -4.93 -14.63 -23.38
N LEU A 7 -6.04 -15.38 -23.34
CA LEU A 7 -6.14 -16.72 -23.88
C LEU A 7 -6.76 -16.67 -25.28
N LEU A 8 -5.98 -17.05 -26.29
CA LEU A 8 -6.45 -17.15 -27.68
C LEU A 8 -7.20 -18.47 -27.90
N SER A 9 -8.41 -18.39 -28.47
CA SER A 9 -9.23 -19.56 -28.82
C SER A 9 -9.89 -19.33 -30.18
N GLY A 10 -9.22 -19.78 -31.24
CA GLY A 10 -9.65 -19.55 -32.63
C GLY A 10 -9.68 -18.06 -32.96
N PRO A 11 -10.80 -17.50 -33.47
CA PRO A 11 -10.92 -16.08 -33.79
C PRO A 11 -11.27 -15.21 -32.57
N ARG A 12 -11.20 -15.74 -31.35
CA ARG A 12 -11.59 -15.04 -30.12
C ARG A 12 -10.41 -14.94 -29.17
N ALA A 13 -10.30 -13.80 -28.51
CA ALA A 13 -9.34 -13.53 -27.46
C ALA A 13 -10.10 -13.36 -26.14
N THR A 14 -9.79 -14.18 -25.14
CA THR A 14 -10.45 -14.13 -23.83
C THR A 14 -9.50 -13.53 -22.81
N VAL A 15 -9.95 -12.47 -22.12
CA VAL A 15 -9.21 -11.88 -21.01
C VAL A 15 -9.50 -12.69 -19.75
N ILE A 16 -8.44 -13.14 -19.10
CA ILE A 16 -8.44 -13.95 -17.88
C ILE A 16 -7.76 -13.16 -16.77
N ALA A 17 -8.45 -12.98 -15.65
CA ALA A 17 -7.88 -12.47 -14.41
C ALA A 17 -7.28 -13.63 -13.62
N THR A 18 -6.08 -13.48 -13.09
CA THR A 18 -5.38 -14.47 -12.27
C THR A 18 -4.83 -13.82 -11.00
N TRP A 19 -5.06 -14.45 -9.84
CA TRP A 19 -4.56 -13.96 -8.55
C TRP A 19 -4.08 -15.12 -7.66
N PRO A 20 -3.12 -14.89 -6.76
CA PRO A 20 -2.66 -15.89 -5.80
C PRO A 20 -3.73 -16.21 -4.75
N GLY A 21 -3.75 -17.46 -4.30
CA GLY A 21 -4.41 -17.92 -3.07
C GLY A 21 -3.39 -18.59 -2.14
N GLU A 22 -3.86 -19.20 -1.05
CA GLU A 22 -2.98 -19.83 -0.05
C GLU A 22 -2.11 -20.97 -0.62
N TRP A 23 -2.69 -21.77 -1.52
CA TRP A 23 -2.04 -22.99 -2.04
C TRP A 23 -1.90 -23.02 -3.57
N ALA A 24 -2.66 -22.19 -4.28
CA ALA A 24 -2.71 -22.20 -5.72
C ALA A 24 -3.21 -20.86 -6.25
N ASP A 25 -2.84 -20.56 -7.49
CA ASP A 25 -3.41 -19.45 -8.23
C ASP A 25 -4.86 -19.75 -8.61
N HIS A 26 -5.67 -18.69 -8.61
CA HIS A 26 -7.04 -18.70 -9.05
C HIS A 26 -7.18 -17.90 -10.33
N SER A 27 -8.08 -18.32 -11.21
CA SER A 27 -8.37 -17.58 -12.43
C SER A 27 -9.86 -17.45 -12.67
N ALA A 28 -10.26 -16.32 -13.23
CA ALA A 28 -11.62 -16.05 -13.67
C ALA A 28 -11.62 -15.49 -15.10
N LYS A 29 -12.60 -15.93 -15.89
CA LYS A 29 -12.86 -15.30 -17.19
C LYS A 29 -13.49 -13.93 -16.95
N VAL A 30 -12.86 -12.89 -17.48
CA VAL A 30 -13.38 -11.51 -17.43
C VAL A 30 -14.29 -11.25 -18.62
N THR A 31 -13.77 -11.40 -19.83
CA THR A 31 -14.53 -11.10 -21.05
C THR A 31 -13.91 -11.76 -22.28
N THR A 32 -14.60 -11.68 -23.43
CA THR A 32 -14.12 -12.20 -24.70
C THR A 32 -14.29 -11.16 -25.79
N LEU A 33 -13.22 -10.93 -26.56
CA LEU A 33 -13.14 -10.03 -27.70
C LEU A 33 -12.86 -10.84 -28.97
N THR A 34 -13.09 -10.22 -30.13
CA THR A 34 -12.75 -10.80 -31.44
C THR A 34 -11.39 -10.33 -31.95
N ASP A 35 -10.80 -9.34 -31.30
CA ASP A 35 -9.51 -8.76 -31.63
C ASP A 35 -8.51 -9.07 -30.49
N ALA A 36 -7.38 -9.67 -30.86
CA ALA A 36 -6.34 -10.08 -29.92
C ALA A 36 -5.52 -8.89 -29.42
N ASP A 37 -5.28 -7.89 -30.27
CA ASP A 37 -4.51 -6.70 -29.90
C ASP A 37 -5.33 -5.84 -28.93
N GLN A 38 -6.61 -5.64 -29.24
CA GLN A 38 -7.55 -4.97 -28.33
C GLN A 38 -7.67 -5.70 -26.97
N ALA A 39 -7.68 -7.04 -26.97
CA ALA A 39 -7.69 -7.82 -25.73
C ALA A 39 -6.39 -7.68 -24.95
N GLY A 40 -5.25 -7.59 -25.65
CA GLY A 40 -3.93 -7.35 -25.06
C GLY A 40 -3.83 -5.99 -24.38
N ASP A 41 -4.27 -4.93 -25.07
CA ASP A 41 -4.30 -3.57 -24.53
C ASP A 41 -5.21 -3.47 -23.29
N LEU A 42 -6.38 -4.11 -23.34
CA LEU A 42 -7.29 -4.18 -22.20
C LEU A 42 -6.64 -4.93 -21.03
N ALA A 43 -6.05 -6.11 -21.26
CA ALA A 43 -5.39 -6.89 -20.22
C ALA A 43 -4.20 -6.13 -19.60
N HIS A 44 -3.41 -5.44 -20.42
CA HIS A 44 -2.31 -4.60 -19.94
C HIS A 44 -2.82 -3.48 -19.02
N SER A 45 -3.86 -2.77 -19.45
CA SER A 45 -4.42 -1.65 -18.69
C SER A 45 -5.05 -2.11 -17.37
N LEU A 46 -5.75 -3.25 -17.36
CA LEU A 46 -6.32 -3.81 -16.14
C LEU A 46 -5.28 -4.33 -15.16
N THR A 47 -4.18 -4.89 -15.67
CA THR A 47 -3.05 -5.31 -14.83
C THR A 47 -2.45 -4.11 -14.12
N ARG A 48 -2.15 -3.02 -14.86
CA ARG A 48 -1.64 -1.77 -14.26
C ARG A 48 -2.59 -1.19 -13.21
N LEU A 49 -3.90 -1.16 -13.49
CA LEU A 49 -4.89 -0.68 -12.52
C LEU A 49 -4.90 -1.51 -11.25
N SER A 50 -4.90 -2.84 -11.37
CA SER A 50 -4.90 -3.73 -10.21
C SER A 50 -3.60 -3.61 -9.42
N GLU A 51 -2.45 -3.58 -10.10
CA GLU A 51 -1.15 -3.42 -9.45
C GLU A 51 -1.05 -2.10 -8.68
N GLY A 52 -1.36 -0.99 -9.35
CA GLY A 52 -1.33 0.33 -8.72
C GLY A 52 -2.32 0.46 -7.57
N ALA A 53 -3.52 -0.11 -7.68
CA ALA A 53 -4.52 -0.06 -6.62
C ALA A 53 -4.15 -0.91 -5.40
N TRP A 54 -3.59 -2.10 -5.60
CA TRP A 54 -3.12 -2.95 -4.49
C TRP A 54 -1.86 -2.39 -3.83
N ASP A 55 -0.91 -1.85 -4.59
CA ASP A 55 0.25 -1.12 -4.05
C ASP A 55 -0.21 0.10 -3.24
N ALA A 56 -1.14 0.88 -3.78
CA ALA A 56 -1.71 2.01 -3.07
C ALA A 56 -2.42 1.60 -1.79
N ALA A 57 -3.26 0.58 -1.82
CA ALA A 57 -3.94 0.06 -0.63
C ALA A 57 -2.95 -0.41 0.45
N ALA A 58 -1.80 -0.95 0.05
CA ALA A 58 -0.78 -1.35 0.99
C ALA A 58 0.04 -0.16 1.51
N TRP A 59 0.43 0.82 0.69
CA TRP A 59 1.50 1.76 1.06
C TRP A 59 1.10 3.23 1.05
N LEU A 60 0.02 3.59 0.37
CA LEU A 60 -0.31 4.99 0.11
C LEU A 60 -1.53 5.44 0.91
N ASP A 61 -1.41 6.55 1.64
CA ASP A 61 -2.54 7.14 2.35
C ASP A 61 -3.60 7.74 1.40
N ALA A 62 -3.25 7.87 0.10
CA ALA A 62 -4.10 8.23 -1.02
C ALA A 62 -4.97 7.09 -1.56
N SER A 63 -4.82 5.84 -1.07
CA SER A 63 -5.66 4.70 -1.48
C SER A 63 -7.18 4.99 -1.47
N PRO A 64 -7.76 5.70 -0.48
CA PRO A 64 -9.19 6.02 -0.50
C PRO A 64 -9.62 6.80 -1.74
N ALA A 65 -8.78 7.69 -2.28
CA ALA A 65 -9.09 8.43 -3.50
C ALA A 65 -9.12 7.50 -4.72
N ILE A 66 -8.22 6.53 -4.79
CA ILE A 66 -8.18 5.50 -5.83
C ILE A 66 -9.44 4.61 -5.77
N GLU A 67 -9.86 4.17 -4.58
CA GLU A 67 -11.07 3.34 -4.44
C GLU A 67 -12.35 4.08 -4.85
N VAL A 68 -12.43 5.39 -4.56
CA VAL A 68 -13.54 6.23 -5.03
C VAL A 68 -13.54 6.31 -6.56
N ALA A 69 -12.38 6.53 -7.18
CA ALA A 69 -12.26 6.60 -8.63
C ALA A 69 -12.58 5.26 -9.32
N ILE A 70 -12.15 4.13 -8.74
CA ILE A 70 -12.52 2.78 -9.24
C ILE A 70 -14.02 2.54 -9.09
N SER A 71 -14.63 3.00 -8.00
CA SER A 71 -16.09 2.90 -7.81
C SER A 71 -16.84 3.71 -8.86
N GLU A 72 -16.38 4.93 -9.16
CA GLU A 72 -16.94 5.76 -10.22
C GLU A 72 -16.82 5.08 -11.60
N LEU A 73 -15.67 4.47 -11.90
CA LEU A 73 -15.47 3.71 -13.13
C LEU A 73 -16.46 2.54 -13.22
N ILE A 74 -16.66 1.78 -12.14
CA ILE A 74 -17.62 0.67 -12.09
C ILE A 74 -19.03 1.19 -12.36
N ASP A 75 -19.42 2.32 -11.80
CA ASP A 75 -20.72 2.93 -12.01
C ASP A 75 -20.90 3.41 -13.46
N GLN A 76 -19.89 4.03 -14.06
CA GLN A 76 -19.91 4.40 -15.47
C GLN A 76 -20.02 3.16 -16.37
N LEU A 77 -19.27 2.10 -16.10
CA LEU A 77 -19.33 0.83 -16.82
C LEU A 77 -20.70 0.15 -16.74
N ARG A 78 -21.43 0.37 -15.64
CA ARG A 78 -22.80 -0.12 -15.40
C ARG A 78 -23.88 0.83 -15.89
N SER A 79 -23.57 2.08 -16.17
CA SER A 79 -24.50 3.08 -16.67
C SER A 79 -24.80 2.86 -18.17
N PRO A 80 -26.02 3.09 -18.68
CA PRO A 80 -26.35 2.89 -20.10
C PRO A 80 -25.68 3.92 -21.05
N VAL A 81 -24.73 4.72 -20.56
CA VAL A 81 -24.01 5.71 -21.36
C VAL A 81 -23.18 5.06 -22.47
N ASP A 82 -23.16 5.73 -23.62
CA ASP A 82 -22.43 5.27 -24.80
C ASP A 82 -20.90 5.40 -24.61
N LYS A 83 -20.48 6.37 -23.77
CA LYS A 83 -19.09 6.71 -23.52
C LYS A 83 -18.78 6.73 -22.02
N ILE A 84 -17.63 6.17 -21.67
CA ILE A 84 -16.94 6.29 -20.38
C ILE A 84 -16.08 7.54 -20.44
N GLU A 85 -16.30 8.43 -19.50
CA GLU A 85 -15.56 9.68 -19.37
C GLU A 85 -14.29 9.48 -18.55
N GLU A 86 -13.39 10.45 -18.68
CA GLU A 86 -12.16 10.53 -17.90
C GLU A 86 -12.48 10.68 -16.41
N ILE A 87 -11.73 9.98 -15.55
CA ILE A 87 -11.91 10.08 -14.10
C ILE A 87 -10.67 10.76 -13.51
N GLN A 88 -10.90 11.83 -12.76
CA GLN A 88 -9.85 12.63 -12.16
C GLN A 88 -9.61 12.18 -10.71
N LEU A 89 -8.36 11.89 -10.36
CA LEU A 89 -7.98 11.57 -8.99
C LEU A 89 -7.62 12.85 -8.23
N PRO A 90 -8.26 13.12 -7.07
CA PRO A 90 -7.92 14.28 -6.27
C PRO A 90 -6.54 14.11 -5.61
N GLU A 91 -5.68 15.12 -5.76
CA GLU A 91 -4.33 15.14 -5.17
C GLU A 91 -4.30 15.81 -3.79
N ASP A 92 -5.28 16.66 -3.49
CA ASP A 92 -5.29 17.45 -2.27
C ASP A 92 -5.62 16.60 -1.03
N GLY A 93 -4.88 16.81 0.06
CA GLY A 93 -5.19 16.20 1.37
C GLY A 93 -4.63 14.80 1.58
N TYR A 94 -3.72 14.37 0.70
CA TYR A 94 -3.00 13.10 0.81
C TYR A 94 -1.49 13.32 0.71
N ARG A 95 -0.71 12.55 1.48
CA ARG A 95 0.72 12.41 1.22
C ARG A 95 0.83 11.44 0.03
N HIS A 96 2.00 11.20 -0.51
CA HIS A 96 2.19 10.15 -1.51
C HIS A 96 1.45 10.29 -2.87
N THR A 97 0.82 11.43 -3.17
CA THR A 97 0.21 11.68 -4.50
C THR A 97 1.26 11.86 -5.59
N ASP A 98 2.51 12.09 -5.19
CA ASP A 98 3.70 12.11 -6.03
C ASP A 98 4.31 10.72 -6.28
N GLN A 99 3.80 9.67 -5.61
CA GLN A 99 4.31 8.31 -5.79
C GLN A 99 3.82 7.70 -7.10
N TRP A 100 4.68 6.87 -7.69
CA TRP A 100 4.46 6.30 -9.01
C TRP A 100 3.11 5.57 -9.12
N SER A 101 2.71 4.79 -8.12
CA SER A 101 1.48 3.98 -8.15
C SER A 101 0.24 4.87 -8.16
N PHE A 102 0.27 6.00 -7.46
CA PHE A 102 -0.78 7.00 -7.55
C PHE A 102 -0.80 7.67 -8.93
N THR A 103 0.35 8.13 -9.41
CA THR A 103 0.44 8.82 -10.71
C THR A 103 0.07 7.91 -11.89
N ASP A 104 0.46 6.64 -11.87
CA ASP A 104 0.15 5.66 -12.92
C ASP A 104 -1.35 5.39 -12.96
N VAL A 105 -1.98 5.17 -11.80
CA VAL A 105 -3.43 4.97 -11.71
C VAL A 105 -4.19 6.23 -12.14
N ARG A 106 -3.73 7.42 -11.76
CA ARG A 106 -4.30 8.70 -12.21
C ARG A 106 -4.27 8.81 -13.73
N ASP A 107 -3.11 8.63 -14.33
CA ASP A 107 -2.92 8.81 -15.78
C ASP A 107 -3.71 7.75 -16.57
N LEU A 108 -3.75 6.52 -16.06
CA LEU A 108 -4.54 5.40 -16.59
C LEU A 108 -6.04 5.69 -16.58
N LEU A 109 -6.58 6.16 -15.45
CA LEU A 109 -8.01 6.47 -15.30
C LEU A 109 -8.44 7.73 -16.07
N ALA A 110 -7.52 8.68 -16.26
CA ALA A 110 -7.78 9.87 -17.04
C ALA A 110 -7.80 9.60 -18.55
N THR A 111 -6.96 8.69 -19.06
CA THR A 111 -6.72 8.61 -20.52
C THR A 111 -6.79 7.20 -21.11
N GLU A 112 -5.90 6.32 -20.67
CA GLU A 112 -5.68 5.01 -21.31
C GLU A 112 -6.87 4.05 -21.12
N LEU A 113 -7.41 3.98 -19.90
CA LEU A 113 -8.49 3.06 -19.56
C LEU A 113 -9.82 3.45 -20.23
N PRO A 114 -10.27 4.73 -20.20
CA PRO A 114 -11.44 5.14 -20.97
C PRO A 114 -11.29 4.86 -22.47
N ALA A 115 -10.10 5.07 -23.06
CA ALA A 115 -9.84 4.78 -24.47
C ALA A 115 -10.02 3.28 -24.78
N ALA A 116 -9.42 2.40 -23.98
CA ALA A 116 -9.56 0.95 -24.15
C ALA A 116 -11.02 0.48 -23.97
N ILE A 117 -11.71 0.96 -22.94
CA ILE A 117 -13.06 0.51 -22.57
C ILE A 117 -14.14 1.04 -23.53
N ASN A 118 -13.99 2.25 -24.08
CA ASN A 118 -14.98 2.84 -24.97
C ASN A 118 -15.19 2.05 -26.26
N THR A 119 -14.19 1.27 -26.67
CA THR A 119 -14.28 0.38 -27.84
C THR A 119 -15.04 -0.93 -27.57
N LEU A 120 -15.37 -1.21 -26.30
CA LEU A 120 -16.04 -2.44 -25.89
C LEU A 120 -17.56 -2.34 -26.06
N ALA A 121 -18.17 -3.46 -26.43
CA ALA A 121 -19.62 -3.63 -26.41
C ALA A 121 -20.15 -3.60 -24.98
N ARG A 122 -21.43 -3.22 -24.83
CA ARG A 122 -22.09 -3.10 -23.52
C ARG A 122 -21.93 -4.34 -22.63
N ALA A 123 -22.13 -5.53 -23.19
CA ALA A 123 -22.00 -6.77 -22.42
C ALA A 123 -20.58 -6.98 -21.87
N GLN A 124 -19.54 -6.58 -22.61
CA GLN A 124 -18.15 -6.67 -22.18
C GLN A 124 -17.83 -5.64 -21.09
N ARG A 125 -18.41 -4.43 -21.18
CA ARG A 125 -18.29 -3.41 -20.12
C ARG A 125 -18.91 -3.88 -18.80
N LEU A 126 -20.05 -4.59 -18.87
CA LEU A 126 -20.70 -5.12 -17.68
C LEU A 126 -19.87 -6.22 -17.00
N THR A 127 -19.32 -7.17 -17.76
CA THR A 127 -18.46 -8.21 -17.16
C THR A 127 -17.15 -7.63 -16.62
N LEU A 128 -16.65 -6.56 -17.24
CA LEU A 128 -15.51 -5.81 -16.71
C LEU A 128 -15.85 -5.12 -15.38
N ALA A 129 -17.04 -4.51 -15.27
CA ALA A 129 -17.48 -3.89 -14.03
C ALA A 129 -17.57 -4.91 -12.88
N ASP A 130 -18.02 -6.13 -13.16
CA ASP A 130 -18.12 -7.19 -12.16
C ASP A 130 -16.74 -7.66 -11.69
N GLU A 131 -15.76 -7.76 -12.58
CA GLU A 131 -14.38 -8.09 -12.24
C GLU A 131 -13.72 -6.99 -11.42
N LEU A 132 -13.85 -5.72 -11.82
CA LEU A 132 -13.30 -4.58 -11.07
C LEU A 132 -13.94 -4.48 -9.67
N ALA A 133 -15.25 -4.75 -9.56
CA ALA A 133 -15.93 -4.79 -8.28
C ALA A 133 -15.43 -5.95 -7.40
N ALA A 134 -15.15 -7.12 -7.98
CA ALA A 134 -14.56 -8.24 -7.25
C ALA A 134 -13.13 -7.94 -6.77
N ASP A 135 -12.32 -7.26 -7.58
CA ASP A 135 -10.97 -6.83 -7.20
C ASP A 135 -10.99 -5.80 -6.07
N ALA A 136 -11.85 -4.79 -6.18
CA ALA A 136 -12.04 -3.77 -5.14
C ALA A 136 -12.59 -4.36 -3.84
N ALA A 137 -13.54 -5.30 -3.92
CA ALA A 137 -14.03 -6.01 -2.75
C ALA A 137 -12.92 -6.83 -2.07
N GLY A 138 -12.01 -7.42 -2.86
CA GLY A 138 -10.82 -8.11 -2.35
C GLY A 138 -9.89 -7.18 -1.56
N ARG A 139 -9.63 -5.97 -2.07
CA ARG A 139 -8.84 -4.95 -1.35
C ARG A 139 -9.52 -4.51 -0.06
N ALA A 140 -10.82 -4.22 -0.11
CA ALA A 140 -11.60 -3.86 1.07
C ALA A 140 -11.61 -4.97 2.14
N GLU A 141 -11.72 -6.24 1.72
CA GLU A 141 -11.61 -7.39 2.61
C GLU A 141 -10.21 -7.47 3.25
N ALA A 142 -9.15 -7.32 2.46
CA ALA A 142 -7.77 -7.35 2.96
C ALA A 142 -7.54 -6.29 4.04
N LEU A 143 -7.93 -5.03 3.76
CA LEU A 143 -7.81 -3.93 4.73
C LEU A 143 -8.61 -4.19 6.01
N ARG A 144 -9.74 -4.90 5.93
CA ARG A 144 -10.57 -5.24 7.09
C ARG A 144 -9.98 -6.39 7.91
N VAL A 145 -9.47 -7.42 7.25
CA VAL A 145 -9.03 -8.68 7.89
C VAL A 145 -7.61 -8.56 8.41
N LEU A 146 -6.67 -8.07 7.60
CA LEU A 146 -5.25 -8.12 7.94
C LEU A 146 -4.90 -7.21 9.12
N ARG A 147 -5.65 -6.11 9.31
CA ARG A 147 -5.52 -5.23 10.48
C ARG A 147 -5.86 -5.89 11.81
N THR A 148 -6.60 -7.00 11.82
CA THR A 148 -6.91 -7.74 13.05
C THR A 148 -5.85 -8.80 13.37
N GLY A 149 -4.82 -8.93 12.53
CA GLY A 149 -3.83 -10.01 12.61
C GLY A 149 -4.39 -11.38 12.21
N GLN A 150 -5.58 -11.42 11.60
CA GLN A 150 -6.20 -12.66 11.12
C GLN A 150 -5.80 -12.96 9.68
N GLU A 151 -5.70 -14.24 9.36
CA GLU A 151 -5.49 -14.68 7.98
C GLU A 151 -6.76 -14.58 7.14
N PRO A 152 -6.65 -14.21 5.86
CA PRO A 152 -7.77 -14.25 4.93
C PRO A 152 -8.14 -15.71 4.59
N LEU A 153 -9.36 -15.89 4.06
CA LEU A 153 -9.78 -17.19 3.54
C LEU A 153 -8.85 -17.65 2.41
N ALA A 154 -8.65 -18.96 2.28
CA ALA A 154 -7.68 -19.57 1.34
C ALA A 154 -7.84 -19.13 -0.12
N ASN A 155 -9.06 -18.81 -0.55
CA ASN A 155 -9.40 -18.37 -1.91
C ASN A 155 -9.67 -16.86 -2.03
N SER A 156 -9.44 -16.09 -0.95
CA SER A 156 -9.66 -14.65 -0.96
C SER A 156 -8.62 -13.95 -1.82
N ARG A 157 -9.04 -12.87 -2.48
CA ARG A 157 -8.13 -11.95 -3.17
C ARG A 157 -7.20 -11.21 -2.20
N ALA A 158 -7.46 -11.23 -0.89
CA ALA A 158 -6.55 -10.66 0.10
C ALA A 158 -5.16 -11.30 0.10
N TRP A 159 -5.00 -12.52 -0.42
CA TRP A 159 -3.68 -13.14 -0.66
C TRP A 159 -2.80 -12.34 -1.64
N GLN A 160 -3.40 -11.44 -2.43
CA GLN A 160 -2.65 -10.56 -3.32
C GLN A 160 -1.71 -9.62 -2.59
N THR A 161 -1.94 -9.32 -1.30
CA THR A 161 -1.01 -8.50 -0.49
C THR A 161 0.35 -9.14 -0.33
N CYS A 162 0.45 -10.47 -0.39
CA CYS A 162 1.73 -11.18 -0.39
C CYS A 162 2.60 -10.82 -1.61
N GLU A 163 1.97 -10.47 -2.73
CA GLU A 163 2.68 -10.06 -3.94
C GLU A 163 2.95 -8.55 -3.99
N VAL A 164 2.38 -7.79 -3.05
CA VAL A 164 2.62 -6.34 -2.94
C VAL A 164 3.96 -6.11 -2.27
N THR A 165 5.02 -6.19 -3.05
CA THR A 165 6.25 -5.46 -2.73
C THR A 165 6.10 -4.07 -3.37
N ARG A 166 6.62 -2.97 -2.78
CA ARG A 166 6.70 -1.66 -3.48
C ARG A 166 7.47 -1.90 -4.79
N SER A 167 6.74 -2.23 -5.85
CA SER A 167 7.28 -2.75 -7.11
C SER A 167 7.27 -1.58 -8.06
N LEU A 168 8.41 -1.14 -8.60
CA LEU A 168 8.30 -0.34 -9.83
C LEU A 168 7.93 -1.28 -10.97
N ARG A 169 7.33 -0.65 -11.99
CA ARG A 169 6.99 -1.20 -13.31
C ARG A 169 7.85 -2.41 -13.72
N ASN A 170 7.20 -3.51 -14.08
CA ASN A 170 7.82 -4.74 -14.62
C ASN A 170 8.73 -5.53 -13.66
N GLY A 171 8.39 -5.60 -12.37
CA GLY A 171 9.17 -6.41 -11.41
C GLY A 171 10.56 -5.85 -11.12
N GLN A 172 10.78 -4.56 -11.37
CA GLN A 172 11.98 -3.87 -10.93
C GLN A 172 11.72 -3.26 -9.56
N ALA A 173 12.45 -3.69 -8.54
CA ALA A 173 12.41 -3.04 -7.23
C ALA A 173 12.87 -1.58 -7.39
N GLY A 174 11.98 -0.62 -7.14
CA GLY A 174 12.39 0.77 -7.01
C GLY A 174 13.14 1.03 -5.72
N PRO A 175 13.79 2.20 -5.60
CA PRO A 175 14.37 2.59 -4.34
C PRO A 175 13.22 2.86 -3.37
N LEU A 176 12.88 1.83 -2.60
CA LEU A 176 12.60 2.03 -1.19
C LEU A 176 13.72 2.91 -0.61
N PRO A 177 13.47 3.76 0.41
CA PRO A 177 14.55 4.45 1.11
C PRO A 177 15.70 3.46 1.35
N GLU A 178 16.95 3.80 0.97
CA GLU A 178 18.09 2.88 1.08
C GLU A 178 18.05 2.19 2.46
N GLY A 179 17.83 0.87 2.49
CA GLY A 179 17.55 0.09 3.71
C GLY A 179 16.21 -0.66 3.70
N ALA A 180 15.11 -0.02 3.27
CA ALA A 180 13.75 -0.60 3.25
C ALA A 180 13.57 -1.73 2.23
N ALA A 181 14.30 -1.73 1.11
CA ALA A 181 14.27 -2.83 0.13
C ALA A 181 14.78 -4.15 0.68
N ALA A 182 15.91 -4.12 1.38
CA ALA A 182 16.48 -5.33 1.97
C ALA A 182 15.59 -5.86 3.11
N TRP A 183 14.90 -4.97 3.83
CA TRP A 183 13.97 -5.36 4.88
C TRP A 183 12.66 -5.90 4.33
N LEU A 184 12.06 -5.27 3.32
CA LEU A 184 10.85 -5.79 2.67
C LEU A 184 11.11 -7.13 2.01
N VAL A 185 12.23 -7.33 1.31
CA VAL A 185 12.57 -8.67 0.77
C VAL A 185 12.66 -9.74 1.87
N ARG A 186 13.03 -9.37 3.12
CA ARG A 186 13.12 -10.29 4.25
C ARG A 186 11.78 -10.52 4.96
N GLY A 187 11.06 -9.45 5.28
CA GLY A 187 9.77 -9.48 5.96
C GLY A 187 8.60 -9.90 5.06
N TRP A 188 8.76 -9.78 3.74
CA TRP A 188 7.82 -10.24 2.72
C TRP A 188 8.26 -11.57 2.07
N GLY A 189 9.13 -12.30 2.75
CA GLY A 189 9.57 -13.63 2.31
C GLY A 189 8.43 -14.65 2.25
N PRO A 190 8.58 -15.73 1.47
CA PRO A 190 7.52 -16.74 1.26
C PRO A 190 7.07 -17.43 2.54
N ASP A 191 7.88 -17.37 3.60
CA ASP A 191 7.59 -17.99 4.90
C ASP A 191 6.59 -17.20 5.76
N HIS A 192 6.30 -15.95 5.39
CA HIS A 192 5.36 -15.10 6.11
C HIS A 192 3.96 -15.14 5.51
N SER A 193 2.98 -15.24 6.41
CA SER A 193 1.56 -15.17 6.06
C SER A 193 1.12 -13.73 5.66
N PRO A 194 -0.03 -13.57 4.99
CA PRO A 194 -0.61 -12.25 4.72
C PRO A 194 -0.68 -11.35 5.97
N ALA A 195 -1.13 -11.86 7.12
CA ALA A 195 -1.27 -11.04 8.32
C ALA A 195 0.07 -10.62 8.91
N GLU A 196 1.07 -11.51 8.88
CA GLU A 196 2.43 -11.20 9.35
C GLU A 196 3.08 -10.10 8.51
N ARG A 197 2.96 -10.19 7.18
CA ARG A 197 3.44 -9.16 6.25
C ARG A 197 2.74 -7.82 6.48
N TRP A 198 1.44 -7.85 6.77
CA TRP A 198 0.69 -6.65 7.08
C TRP A 198 1.15 -5.97 8.39
N ALA A 199 1.41 -6.76 9.44
CA ALA A 199 1.95 -6.24 10.70
C ALA A 199 3.36 -5.63 10.55
N ILE A 200 4.18 -6.25 9.70
CA ILE A 200 5.47 -5.74 9.23
C ILE A 200 5.30 -4.38 8.55
N ARG A 201 4.36 -4.27 7.62
CA ARG A 201 4.01 -3.01 6.95
C ARG A 201 3.56 -1.92 7.90
N ASP A 202 2.71 -2.23 8.87
CA ASP A 202 2.14 -1.22 9.76
C ASP A 202 3.23 -0.51 10.57
N ARG A 203 4.28 -1.24 10.96
CA ARG A 203 5.47 -0.66 11.60
C ARG A 203 6.24 0.28 10.67
N LEU A 204 6.46 -0.10 9.41
CA LEU A 204 7.11 0.78 8.43
C LEU A 204 6.30 2.06 8.20
N VAL A 205 4.98 1.94 8.00
CA VAL A 205 4.11 3.09 7.77
C VAL A 205 4.06 3.99 9.00
N ARG A 206 4.12 3.42 10.20
CA ARG A 206 4.22 4.20 11.44
C ARG A 206 5.53 4.99 11.51
N ILE A 207 6.66 4.39 11.12
CA ILE A 207 7.95 5.09 11.04
C ILE A 207 7.91 6.24 10.04
N GLU A 208 7.39 6.01 8.82
CA GLU A 208 7.23 7.06 7.81
C GLU A 208 6.34 8.20 8.34
N GLN A 209 5.26 7.87 9.05
CA GLN A 209 4.36 8.83 9.69
C GLN A 209 5.05 9.67 10.78
N LEU A 210 5.80 9.05 11.69
CA LEU A 210 6.50 9.75 12.77
C LEU A 210 7.61 10.67 12.23
N VAL A 211 8.34 10.24 11.20
CA VAL A 211 9.34 11.07 10.52
C VAL A 211 8.68 12.30 9.90
N ALA A 212 7.55 12.12 9.20
CA ALA A 212 6.80 13.22 8.61
C ALA A 212 6.25 14.18 9.68
N ALA A 213 5.67 13.64 10.76
CA ALA A 213 5.13 14.43 11.87
C ALA A 213 6.22 15.25 12.58
N CYS A 214 7.40 14.66 12.82
CA CYS A 214 8.53 15.37 13.42
C CYS A 214 9.01 16.52 12.53
N LYS A 215 9.15 16.29 11.21
CA LYS A 215 9.49 17.36 10.25
C LYS A 215 8.43 18.47 10.22
N ALA A 216 7.14 18.11 10.21
CA ALA A 216 6.04 19.08 10.24
C ALA A 216 6.03 19.91 11.54
N HIS A 217 6.51 19.33 12.64
CA HIS A 217 6.70 20.03 13.91
C HIS A 217 7.94 20.95 13.93
N GLY A 218 8.76 20.94 12.88
CA GLY A 218 10.01 21.71 12.81
C GLY A 218 11.25 20.96 13.29
N GLY A 219 11.14 19.66 13.53
CA GLY A 219 12.27 18.80 13.91
C GLY A 219 13.07 18.26 12.75
N ARG A 220 14.14 17.52 13.10
CA ARG A 220 15.01 16.82 12.15
C ARG A 220 14.79 15.32 12.33
N ALA A 221 14.33 14.66 11.27
CA ALA A 221 14.03 13.24 11.33
C ALA A 221 14.45 12.53 10.05
N ALA A 222 14.88 11.28 10.21
CA ALA A 222 15.11 10.34 9.14
C ALA A 222 14.90 8.91 9.66
N ALA A 223 14.56 7.99 8.76
CA ALA A 223 14.89 6.59 9.01
C ALA A 223 16.42 6.46 9.02
N GLU A 224 16.98 5.64 9.91
CA GLU A 224 18.41 5.30 9.85
C GLU A 224 18.67 4.34 8.66
N ASP A 225 19.90 3.82 8.53
CA ASP A 225 20.23 2.73 7.61
C ASP A 225 19.28 1.52 7.77
N ASP A 226 18.72 1.38 8.98
CA ASP A 226 17.61 0.46 9.27
C ASP A 226 16.25 1.17 9.04
N PRO A 227 15.44 0.73 8.06
CA PRO A 227 14.12 1.30 7.79
C PRO A 227 13.12 1.09 8.91
N MET A 228 13.40 0.17 9.85
CA MET A 228 12.60 -0.10 11.04
C MET A 228 13.05 0.71 12.26
N LEU A 229 13.93 1.70 12.05
CA LEU A 229 14.39 2.61 13.09
C LEU A 229 14.24 4.06 12.63
N ALA A 230 13.40 4.80 13.33
CA ALA A 230 13.33 6.26 13.21
C ALA A 230 14.25 6.93 14.23
N HIS A 231 15.09 7.86 13.76
CA HIS A 231 15.80 8.82 14.60
C HIS A 231 15.11 10.19 14.49
N LEU A 232 14.57 10.68 15.61
CA LEU A 232 13.71 11.85 15.67
C LEU A 232 14.31 12.88 16.62
N VAL A 233 14.71 14.03 16.09
CA VAL A 233 15.21 15.16 16.87
C VAL A 233 14.14 16.23 16.91
N VAL A 234 13.53 16.40 18.08
CA VAL A 234 12.38 17.26 18.32
C VAL A 234 12.84 18.53 19.06
N PRO A 235 12.66 19.72 18.48
CA PRO A 235 13.09 20.96 19.10
C PRO A 235 12.26 21.24 20.35
N HIS A 236 12.90 21.79 21.37
CA HIS A 236 12.17 22.37 22.49
C HIS A 236 11.59 23.73 22.10
N GLY A 237 10.40 24.04 22.62
CA GLY A 237 9.77 25.35 22.44
C GLY A 237 10.53 26.49 23.14
N ASP A 238 11.46 26.15 24.05
CA ASP A 238 12.39 27.07 24.67
C ASP A 238 13.80 26.88 24.08
N ASN A 239 14.32 27.91 23.42
CA ASN A 239 15.63 27.92 22.76
C ASN A 239 16.82 27.72 23.71
N MET A 240 16.56 27.69 25.03
CA MET A 240 17.57 27.46 26.08
C MET A 240 17.71 25.99 26.49
N VAL A 241 16.89 25.09 25.92
CA VAL A 241 16.94 23.65 26.21
C VAL A 241 17.37 22.89 24.96
N ASP A 242 18.24 21.90 25.14
CA ASP A 242 18.69 21.02 24.07
C ASP A 242 17.50 20.28 23.43
N ASP A 243 17.59 20.02 22.11
CA ASP A 243 16.61 19.19 21.39
C ASP A 243 16.45 17.83 22.07
N GLU A 244 15.21 17.31 22.10
CA GLU A 244 14.97 15.94 22.54
C GLU A 244 15.23 14.97 21.39
N VAL A 245 15.95 13.89 21.67
CA VAL A 245 16.25 12.84 20.68
C VAL A 245 15.51 11.58 21.07
N PHE A 246 14.71 11.05 20.14
CA PHE A 246 13.99 9.80 20.28
C PHE A 246 14.39 8.81 19.20
N TYR A 247 14.42 7.54 19.59
CA TYR A 247 14.52 6.39 18.72
C TYR A 247 13.21 5.61 18.80
N VAL A 248 12.65 5.25 17.65
CA VAL A 248 11.48 4.37 17.57
C VAL A 248 11.86 3.18 16.70
N SER A 249 11.89 1.99 17.30
CA SER A 249 12.36 0.75 16.68
C SER A 249 11.25 -0.28 16.58
N GLY A 250 11.19 -1.01 15.47
CA GLY A 250 10.32 -2.19 15.34
C GLY A 250 10.87 -3.47 16.00
N HIS A 251 12.07 -3.42 16.57
CA HIS A 251 12.81 -4.57 17.12
C HIS A 251 13.51 -4.21 18.45
N ASP A 252 13.66 -5.18 19.36
CA ASP A 252 14.33 -5.01 20.66
C ASP A 252 15.86 -4.94 20.52
N ASP A 253 16.44 -3.72 20.43
CA ASP A 253 17.86 -3.30 20.58
C ASP A 253 18.96 -4.10 19.84
N ARG A 254 18.63 -5.24 19.24
CA ARG A 254 19.45 -6.07 18.39
C ARG A 254 19.17 -5.60 16.97
N ARG A 255 19.95 -4.62 16.52
CA ARG A 255 20.06 -4.26 15.10
C ARG A 255 20.07 -5.57 14.30
N ASN A 256 19.00 -5.85 13.56
CA ASN A 256 18.83 -7.04 12.73
C ASN A 256 18.63 -8.42 13.40
N SER A 257 17.82 -8.58 14.45
CA SER A 257 17.39 -9.96 14.80
C SER A 257 16.27 -10.44 13.88
N TRP A 258 16.59 -11.46 13.09
CA TRP A 258 15.67 -12.36 12.36
C TRP A 258 14.54 -12.95 13.25
N ASP A 259 14.67 -12.83 14.57
CA ASP A 259 13.74 -13.38 15.57
C ASP A 259 12.65 -12.39 16.01
N SER A 260 12.64 -11.17 15.45
CA SER A 260 11.65 -10.17 15.82
C SER A 260 10.28 -10.58 15.27
N SER A 261 9.33 -10.88 16.16
CA SER A 261 7.97 -11.25 15.75
C SER A 261 7.41 -10.21 14.75
N PRO A 262 6.79 -10.65 13.64
CA PRO A 262 6.10 -9.76 12.70
C PRO A 262 5.08 -8.85 13.40
N GLN A 263 4.52 -9.32 14.52
CA GLN A 263 3.50 -8.64 15.33
C GLN A 263 4.07 -7.99 16.61
N ALA A 264 5.40 -7.91 16.76
CA ALA A 264 6.00 -7.27 17.93
C ALA A 264 5.63 -5.77 17.99
N PRO A 265 5.39 -5.23 19.21
CA PRO A 265 5.19 -3.79 19.38
C PRO A 265 6.47 -3.01 19.02
N MET A 266 6.32 -1.70 18.85
CA MET A 266 7.42 -0.77 18.60
C MET A 266 7.99 -0.24 19.92
N THR A 267 9.30 -0.30 20.07
CA THR A 267 10.01 0.18 21.26
C THR A 267 10.39 1.64 21.09
N ILE A 268 10.05 2.47 22.08
CA ILE A 268 10.36 3.90 22.11
C ILE A 268 11.46 4.15 23.13
N THR A 269 12.54 4.77 22.67
CA THR A 269 13.69 5.11 23.51
C THR A 269 13.98 6.60 23.42
N ARG A 270 14.01 7.29 24.57
CA ARG A 270 14.54 8.64 24.67
C ARG A 270 16.06 8.55 24.87
N SER A 271 16.80 9.21 23.99
CA SER A 271 18.26 9.28 24.11
C SER A 271 18.66 10.10 25.33
N GLY A 272 19.59 9.59 26.11
CA GLY A 272 20.18 10.35 27.20
C GLY A 272 21.14 11.42 26.68
N SER A 273 21.23 12.56 27.38
CA SER A 273 22.32 13.53 27.16
C SER A 273 23.63 13.02 27.76
N ARG A 274 24.75 13.77 27.60
CA ARG A 274 26.12 13.35 28.02
C ARG A 274 26.22 12.71 29.42
N ASP A 275 25.33 13.05 30.35
CA ASP A 275 25.32 12.57 31.73
C ASP A 275 24.09 11.71 32.11
N ARG A 276 23.21 11.37 31.14
CA ARG A 276 22.01 10.55 31.36
C ARG A 276 22.07 9.30 30.51
N GLN A 277 21.61 8.18 31.07
CA GLN A 277 21.38 6.97 30.29
C GLN A 277 20.14 7.15 29.42
N SER A 278 20.13 6.50 28.26
CA SER A 278 18.91 6.37 27.46
C SER A 278 17.82 5.67 28.26
N GLU A 279 16.59 6.11 28.07
CA GLU A 279 15.41 5.65 28.80
C GLU A 279 14.44 5.00 27.82
N ILE A 280 14.00 3.77 28.10
CA ILE A 280 12.92 3.12 27.36
C ILE A 280 11.60 3.67 27.90
N LEU A 281 10.84 4.34 27.04
CA LEU A 281 9.56 4.96 27.37
C LEU A 281 8.40 3.95 27.31
N GLY A 282 8.56 2.87 26.54
CA GLY A 282 7.60 1.78 26.46
C GLY A 282 7.57 1.08 25.11
N GLU A 283 6.68 0.11 25.02
CA GLU A 283 6.35 -0.66 23.81
C GLU A 283 4.93 -0.30 23.38
N LEU A 284 4.75 0.11 22.12
CA LEU A 284 3.45 0.53 21.59
C LEU A 284 3.07 -0.22 20.32
N ASP A 285 1.78 -0.51 20.17
CA ASP A 285 1.23 -0.99 18.92
C ASP A 285 1.36 0.09 17.82
N PRO A 286 1.69 -0.27 16.57
CA PRO A 286 1.79 0.70 15.47
C PRO A 286 0.50 1.49 15.20
N HIS A 287 -0.66 1.11 15.75
CA HIS A 287 -1.92 1.81 15.61
C HIS A 287 -2.29 2.64 16.87
N ASP A 288 -1.51 2.61 17.95
CA ASP A 288 -1.80 3.34 19.20
C ASP A 288 -1.38 4.82 19.13
N ASP A 289 -2.11 5.61 18.33
CA ASP A 289 -1.90 7.07 18.21
C ASP A 289 -1.88 7.78 19.57
N ASP A 290 -2.72 7.35 20.51
CA ASP A 290 -2.78 7.94 21.84
C ASP A 290 -1.56 7.57 22.69
N GLY A 291 -1.06 6.35 22.56
CA GLY A 291 0.20 5.91 23.16
C GLY A 291 1.37 6.73 22.65
N PHE A 292 1.49 6.90 21.34
CA PHE A 292 2.57 7.68 20.75
C PHE A 292 2.50 9.14 21.19
N ALA A 293 1.30 9.74 21.25
CA ALA A 293 1.12 11.10 21.75
C ALA A 293 1.49 11.24 23.24
N ARG A 294 1.16 10.23 24.08
CA ARG A 294 1.57 10.22 25.50
C ARG A 294 3.08 10.07 25.67
N ALA A 295 3.73 9.22 24.86
CA ALA A 295 5.15 8.90 24.99
C ALA A 295 6.07 9.98 24.39
N LEU A 296 5.73 10.49 23.21
CA LEU A 296 6.57 11.40 22.42
C LEU A 296 6.05 12.85 22.39
N GLY A 297 4.75 13.05 22.60
CA GLY A 297 4.07 14.35 22.55
C GLY A 297 3.02 14.48 21.44
N GLU A 298 2.16 15.49 21.57
CA GLU A 298 1.04 15.78 20.68
C GLU A 298 1.44 16.03 19.21
N TRP A 299 2.70 16.38 18.97
CA TRP A 299 3.22 16.61 17.62
C TRP A 299 3.11 15.36 16.74
N THR A 300 3.09 14.16 17.33
CA THR A 300 2.90 12.89 16.62
C THR A 300 1.55 12.84 15.89
N ARG A 301 0.57 13.68 16.23
CA ARG A 301 -0.75 13.75 15.57
C ARG A 301 -0.83 14.79 14.45
N LEU A 302 0.21 15.60 14.22
CA LEU A 302 0.21 16.60 13.15
C LEU A 302 0.04 15.98 11.75
N VAL A 303 0.47 14.72 11.61
CA VAL A 303 0.26 13.92 10.42
C VAL A 303 -0.51 12.67 10.84
N PRO A 304 -1.78 12.49 10.43
CA PRO A 304 -2.57 11.36 10.89
C PRO A 304 -1.98 10.05 10.37
N TYR A 305 -2.01 9.01 11.21
CA TYR A 305 -1.78 7.66 10.75
C TYR A 305 -2.98 7.22 9.91
N ARG A 306 -2.74 6.94 8.63
CA ARG A 306 -3.75 6.43 7.71
C ARG A 306 -3.32 5.03 7.31
N PRO A 307 -4.03 4.00 7.78
CA PRO A 307 -3.74 2.62 7.44
C PRO A 307 -4.15 2.29 6.02
#